data_AF-A0A1Q7FGJ1-F1
#
_entry.id   AF-A0A1Q7FGJ1-F1
#
_cell.length_a   1.000
_cell.length_b   1.000
_cell.length_c   1.000
_cell.angle_alpha   90.00
_cell.angle_beta   90.00
_cell.angle_gamma   90.00
#
_symmetry.space_group_name_H-M   'P 1'
#
loop_
_entity.id
_entity.type
_entity.pdbx_description
1 polymer ?
#
loop_
_entity_poly.entity_id
_entity_poly.type
_entity_poly.pdbx_seq_one_letter_code
_entity_poly.pdbx_strand_id
1 'polypeptide(L)'
;MTRTVGFFSKYKDAILFNRNLIISGAGGFFASAYASQVYAHYDSDDFANSLVALAVEYGVYIPVFAALFYVDNRSKYVNPATGRRDSHRIRQDLKKLFAAFSVSEVIFSITRVLMQYGLLQAGTQPYEASMASSLVAWGTFFVAINSMAKLVRLFRHTP
;
A
#
# COMPACT_ATOMS: atom_id res chain seq x y z
N MET A 1 21.95 12.74 31.58
CA MET A 1 22.33 11.63 30.68
C MET A 1 21.42 11.65 29.46
N THR A 2 21.92 12.14 28.32
CA THR A 2 21.23 12.09 27.03
C THR A 2 21.26 10.66 26.50
N ARG A 3 20.13 9.94 26.60
CA ARG A 3 19.97 8.63 25.95
C ARG A 3 20.07 8.86 24.44
N THR A 4 21.14 8.39 23.81
CA THR A 4 21.22 8.29 22.34
C THR A 4 20.11 7.35 21.89
N VAL A 5 19.02 7.94 21.38
CA VAL A 5 17.93 7.17 20.77
C VAL A 5 18.49 6.59 19.47
N GLY A 6 18.69 5.27 19.43
CA GLY A 6 19.21 4.59 18.24
C GLY A 6 18.33 4.82 17.01
N PHE A 7 18.93 4.80 15.82
CA PHE A 7 18.28 5.09 14.52
C PHE A 7 16.92 4.38 14.36
N PHE A 8 16.86 3.08 14.69
CA PHE A 8 15.63 2.29 14.60
C PHE A 8 14.51 2.87 15.46
N SER A 9 14.79 3.32 16.68
CA SER A 9 13.76 3.89 17.56
C SER A 9 13.20 5.21 17.00
N LYS A 10 14.06 6.02 16.35
CA LYS A 10 13.65 7.30 15.74
C LYS A 10 12.75 7.12 14.51
N TYR A 11 13.02 6.12 13.68
CA TYR A 11 12.31 5.89 12.41
C TYR A 11 11.36 4.69 12.43
N LYS A 12 11.15 4.08 13.61
CA LYS A 12 10.37 2.84 13.78
C LYS A 12 9.03 2.88 13.06
N ASP A 13 8.28 3.96 13.22
CA ASP A 13 6.93 4.07 12.67
C ASP A 13 6.91 4.12 11.14
N ALA A 14 7.87 4.82 10.53
CA ALA A 14 8.02 4.86 9.09
C ALA A 14 8.50 3.52 8.51
N ILE A 15 9.39 2.83 9.23
CA ILE A 15 9.90 1.51 8.84
C ILE A 15 8.77 0.47 8.90
N LEU A 16 8.01 0.42 9.99
CA LEU A 16 6.89 -0.52 10.14
C LEU A 16 5.80 -0.25 9.09
N PHE A 17 5.50 1.02 8.82
CA PHE A 17 4.54 1.41 7.79
C PHE A 17 4.95 0.90 6.40
N ASN A 18 6.19 1.19 5.96
CA ASN A 18 6.69 0.75 4.66
C ASN A 18 6.85 -0.77 4.59
N ARG A 19 7.25 -1.43 5.69
CA ARG A 19 7.30 -2.89 5.76
C ARG A 19 5.91 -3.49 5.50
N ASN A 20 4.87 -2.94 6.11
CA ASN A 20 3.52 -3.43 5.93
C ASN A 20 3.04 -3.25 4.50
N LEU A 21 3.34 -2.10 3.87
CA LEU A 21 3.07 -1.84 2.46
C LEU A 21 3.76 -2.85 1.53
N ILE A 22 5.03 -3.17 1.79
CA ILE A 22 5.79 -4.14 0.98
C ILE A 22 5.17 -5.54 1.08
N ILE A 23 4.85 -5.99 2.30
CA ILE A 23 4.27 -7.32 2.52
C ILE A 23 2.89 -7.42 1.87
N SER A 24 2.03 -6.42 2.07
CA SER A 24 0.70 -6.42 1.48
C SER A 24 0.74 -6.26 -0.04
N GLY A 25 1.64 -5.42 -0.55
CA GLY A 25 1.86 -5.22 -1.97
C GLY A 25 2.37 -6.46 -2.67
N ALA A 26 3.31 -7.20 -2.06
CA ALA A 26 3.77 -8.48 -2.60
C ALA A 26 2.63 -9.51 -2.73
N GLY A 27 1.73 -9.57 -1.74
CA GLY A 27 0.54 -10.41 -1.81
C GLY A 27 -0.37 -10.04 -2.98
N GLY A 28 -0.66 -8.74 -3.14
CA GLY A 28 -1.46 -8.23 -4.26
C GLY A 28 -0.80 -8.45 -5.62
N PHE A 29 0.51 -8.24 -5.72
CA PHE A 29 1.31 -8.43 -6.93
C PHE A 29 1.20 -9.84 -7.49
N PHE A 30 1.38 -10.87 -6.65
CA PHE A 30 1.27 -12.27 -7.12
C PHE A 30 -0.18 -12.66 -7.44
N ALA A 31 -1.14 -12.18 -6.63
CA ALA A 31 -2.56 -12.45 -6.88
C ALA A 31 -3.05 -11.83 -8.20
N SER A 32 -2.63 -10.60 -8.51
CA SER A 32 -3.01 -9.91 -9.75
C SER A 32 -2.32 -10.47 -10.98
N ALA A 33 -1.08 -10.98 -10.86
CA ALA A 33 -0.41 -11.71 -11.92
C ALA A 33 -1.16 -13.01 -12.28
N TYR A 34 -1.53 -13.79 -11.26
CA TYR A 34 -2.32 -15.01 -11.44
C TYR A 34 -3.70 -14.69 -12.04
N ALA A 35 -4.40 -13.70 -11.50
CA ALA A 35 -5.72 -13.31 -12.00
C ALA A 35 -5.69 -12.82 -13.45
N SER A 36 -4.66 -12.05 -13.83
CA SER A 36 -4.48 -11.59 -15.21
C SER A 36 -4.30 -12.76 -16.19
N GLN A 37 -3.50 -13.76 -15.81
CA GLN A 37 -3.33 -14.98 -16.60
C GLN A 37 -4.62 -15.78 -16.72
N VAL A 38 -5.33 -15.96 -15.60
CA VAL A 38 -6.61 -16.66 -15.56
C VAL A 38 -7.65 -15.95 -16.42
N TYR A 39 -7.77 -14.63 -16.32
CA TYR A 39 -8.73 -13.83 -17.10
C TYR A 39 -8.50 -13.97 -18.61
N ALA A 40 -7.24 -13.98 -19.05
CA ALA A 40 -6.88 -14.13 -20.46
C ALA A 40 -7.30 -15.49 -21.08
N HIS A 41 -7.63 -16.50 -20.26
CA HIS A 41 -8.21 -17.75 -20.74
C HIS A 41 -9.72 -17.66 -21.01
N TYR A 42 -10.39 -16.65 -20.44
CA TYR A 42 -11.84 -16.46 -20.58
C TYR A 42 -12.18 -15.37 -21.59
N ASP A 43 -11.41 -14.29 -21.64
CA ASP A 43 -11.66 -13.14 -22.49
C ASP A 43 -10.35 -12.56 -23.02
N SER A 44 -10.40 -11.99 -24.23
CA SER A 44 -9.29 -11.31 -24.90
C SER A 44 -9.32 -9.78 -24.74
N ASP A 45 -10.25 -9.22 -23.96
CA ASP A 45 -10.28 -7.78 -23.67
C ASP A 45 -9.13 -7.39 -22.72
N ASP A 46 -8.08 -6.80 -23.28
CA ASP A 46 -6.90 -6.34 -22.54
C ASP A 46 -7.20 -5.22 -21.54
N PHE A 47 -8.15 -4.35 -21.84
CA PHE A 47 -8.51 -3.26 -20.95
C PHE A 47 -9.25 -3.83 -19.73
N ALA A 48 -10.21 -4.72 -19.95
CA ALA A 48 -10.89 -5.43 -18.88
C ALA A 48 -9.92 -6.28 -18.05
N ASN A 49 -8.94 -6.95 -18.68
CA ASN A 49 -7.88 -7.68 -17.99
C ASN A 49 -7.12 -6.77 -17.01
N SER A 50 -6.72 -5.57 -17.46
CA SER A 50 -6.01 -4.60 -16.63
C SER A 50 -6.83 -4.13 -15.42
N LEU A 51 -8.15 -3.95 -15.59
CA LEU A 51 -9.06 -3.58 -14.50
C LEU A 51 -9.28 -4.72 -13.51
N VAL A 52 -9.43 -5.96 -14.01
CA VAL A 52 -9.58 -7.16 -13.16
C VAL A 52 -8.32 -7.38 -12.33
N ALA A 53 -7.14 -7.26 -12.94
CA ALA A 53 -5.87 -7.38 -12.24
C ALA A 53 -5.73 -6.33 -11.13
N LEU A 54 -6.05 -5.05 -11.41
CA LEU A 54 -6.06 -3.99 -10.41
C LEU A 54 -7.04 -4.29 -9.26
N ALA A 55 -8.26 -4.74 -9.57
CA ALA A 55 -9.27 -5.05 -8.58
C ALA A 55 -8.83 -6.20 -7.65
N VAL A 56 -8.23 -7.25 -8.21
CA VAL A 56 -7.67 -8.36 -7.43
C VAL A 56 -6.50 -7.91 -6.57
N GLU A 57 -5.61 -7.07 -7.12
CA GLU A 57 -4.48 -6.51 -6.37
C GLU A 57 -4.97 -5.76 -5.14
N TYR A 58 -5.94 -4.87 -5.30
CA TYR A 58 -6.59 -4.14 -4.21
C TYR A 58 -7.34 -5.03 -3.23
N GLY A 59 -8.02 -6.07 -3.73
CA GLY A 59 -8.71 -7.06 -2.93
C GLY A 59 -7.80 -7.79 -1.94
N VAL A 60 -6.51 -7.90 -2.23
CA VAL A 60 -5.51 -8.51 -1.33
C VAL A 60 -4.74 -7.44 -0.55
N TYR A 61 -4.22 -6.44 -1.24
CA TYR A 61 -3.33 -5.43 -0.67
C TYR A 61 -3.99 -4.66 0.48
N ILE A 62 -5.20 -4.12 0.28
CA ILE A 62 -5.86 -3.26 1.26
C ILE A 62 -6.14 -4.00 2.58
N PRO A 63 -6.79 -5.19 2.60
CA PRO A 63 -7.07 -5.88 3.85
C PRO A 63 -5.80 -6.37 4.56
N VAL A 64 -4.80 -6.87 3.82
CA VAL A 64 -3.52 -7.30 4.41
C VAL A 64 -2.80 -6.11 5.05
N PHE A 65 -2.74 -4.97 4.36
CA PHE A 65 -2.16 -3.75 4.90
C PHE A 65 -2.89 -3.30 6.17
N ALA A 66 -4.22 -3.24 6.14
CA ALA A 66 -5.03 -2.81 7.27
C ALA A 66 -4.81 -3.70 8.51
N ALA A 67 -4.73 -5.02 8.31
CA ALA A 67 -4.47 -5.98 9.38
C ALA A 67 -3.07 -5.78 10.00
N LEU A 68 -2.02 -5.70 9.17
CA LEU A 68 -0.65 -5.50 9.63
C LEU A 68 -0.48 -4.14 10.33
N PHE A 69 -1.01 -3.07 9.74
CA PHE A 69 -0.98 -1.73 10.30
C PHE A 69 -1.68 -1.66 11.66
N TYR A 70 -2.83 -2.33 11.79
CA TYR A 70 -3.52 -2.43 13.08
C TYR A 70 -2.68 -3.18 14.11
N VAL A 71 -2.11 -4.34 13.77
CA VAL A 71 -1.29 -5.14 14.69
C VAL A 71 -0.10 -4.34 15.23
N ASP A 72 0.59 -3.59 14.38
CA ASP A 72 1.76 -2.81 14.80
C ASP A 72 1.43 -1.56 15.63
N ASN A 73 0.24 -0.98 15.43
CA ASN A 73 -0.15 0.27 16.08
C ASN A 73 -1.13 0.09 17.24
N ARG A 74 -1.72 -1.11 17.44
CA ARG A 74 -2.75 -1.35 18.46
C ARG A 74 -2.36 -0.90 19.87
N SER A 75 -1.08 -1.04 20.23
CA SER A 75 -0.55 -0.65 21.54
C SER A 75 -0.52 0.87 21.75
N LYS A 76 -0.41 1.66 20.68
CA LYS A 76 -0.42 3.14 20.73
C LYS A 76 -1.78 3.72 21.08
N TYR A 77 -2.82 2.92 20.91
CA TYR A 77 -4.20 3.34 21.12
C TYR A 77 -4.76 2.94 22.48
N VAL A 78 -3.98 2.29 23.34
CA VAL A 78 -4.40 1.93 24.70
C VAL A 78 -3.74 2.86 25.69
N ASN A 79 -4.53 3.52 26.54
CA ASN A 79 -4.01 4.37 27.60
C ASN A 79 -3.31 3.49 28.66
N PRO A 80 -2.00 3.69 28.93
CA PRO A 80 -1.25 2.83 29.86
C PRO A 80 -1.79 2.87 31.30
N ALA A 81 -2.40 3.98 31.71
CA ALA A 81 -2.89 4.17 33.09
C ALA A 81 -4.30 3.62 33.30
N THR A 82 -5.13 3.58 32.26
CA THR A 82 -6.56 3.20 32.39
C THR A 82 -6.94 1.94 31.61
N GLY A 83 -6.06 1.44 30.74
CA GLY A 83 -6.32 0.31 29.84
C GLY A 83 -7.38 0.59 28.77
N ARG A 84 -7.96 1.80 28.73
CA ARG A 84 -9.03 2.17 27.78
C ARG A 84 -8.46 2.56 26.43
N ARG A 85 -9.21 2.25 25.36
CA ARG A 85 -8.85 2.65 24.00
C ARG A 85 -9.10 4.15 23.77
N ASP A 86 -8.11 4.83 23.22
CA ASP A 86 -8.19 6.21 22.74
C ASP A 86 -8.74 6.23 21.30
N SER A 87 -10.06 6.15 21.19
CA SER A 87 -10.78 6.21 19.91
C SER A 87 -10.56 7.52 19.15
N HIS A 88 -10.24 8.60 19.85
CA HIS A 88 -9.98 9.89 19.22
C HIS A 88 -8.65 9.85 18.45
N ARG A 89 -7.60 9.30 19.05
CA ARG A 89 -6.30 9.10 18.39
C ARG A 89 -6.40 8.16 17.18
N ILE A 90 -7.16 7.07 17.29
CA ILE A 90 -7.43 6.16 16.15
C ILE A 90 -8.05 6.94 14.98
N ARG A 91 -9.11 7.72 15.24
CA ARG A 91 -9.79 8.51 14.20
C ARG A 91 -8.87 9.54 13.56
N GLN A 92 -7.97 10.16 14.32
CA GLN A 92 -6.99 11.11 13.79
C GLN A 92 -5.98 10.44 12.85
N ASP A 93 -5.43 9.30 13.25
CA ASP A 93 -4.45 8.58 12.43
C ASP A 93 -5.10 8.00 11.16
N LEU A 94 -6.34 7.50 11.25
CA LEU A 94 -7.11 7.08 10.07
C LEU A 94 -7.37 8.22 9.08
N LYS A 95 -7.69 9.43 9.54
CA LYS A 95 -7.87 10.59 8.65
C LYS A 95 -6.59 10.94 7.88
N LYS A 96 -5.44 10.90 8.57
CA LYS A 96 -4.14 11.15 7.93
C LYS A 96 -3.75 10.05 6.97
N LEU A 97 -3.99 8.80 7.35
CA LEU A 97 -3.76 7.63 6.51
C LEU A 97 -4.58 7.75 5.23
N PHE A 98 -5.89 8.01 5.36
CA PHE A 98 -6.78 8.22 4.23
C PHE A 98 -6.26 9.35 3.31
N ALA A 99 -5.93 10.51 3.86
CA ALA A 99 -5.41 11.63 3.08
C ALA A 99 -4.11 11.29 2.32
N ALA A 100 -3.20 10.53 2.94
CA ALA A 100 -1.96 10.12 2.29
C ALA A 100 -2.19 9.06 1.20
N PHE A 101 -3.07 8.11 1.47
CA PHE A 101 -3.44 7.06 0.52
C PHE A 101 -4.20 7.63 -0.68
N SER A 102 -5.17 8.53 -0.51
CA SER A 102 -6.01 9.01 -1.62
C SER A 102 -5.18 9.51 -2.81
N VAL A 103 -4.16 10.33 -2.57
CA VAL A 103 -3.29 10.83 -3.65
C VAL A 103 -2.43 9.71 -4.24
N SER A 104 -1.86 8.87 -3.39
CA SER A 104 -0.94 7.81 -3.80
C SER A 104 -1.65 6.70 -4.59
N GLU A 105 -2.89 6.37 -4.21
CA GLU A 105 -3.72 5.36 -4.87
C GLU A 105 -4.19 5.82 -6.26
N VAL A 106 -4.49 7.11 -6.45
CA VAL A 106 -4.80 7.65 -7.78
C VAL A 106 -3.59 7.51 -8.70
N ILE A 107 -2.39 7.83 -8.21
CA ILE A 107 -1.14 7.66 -8.98
C ILE A 107 -0.91 6.18 -9.30
N PHE A 108 -1.07 5.30 -8.30
CA PHE A 108 -0.90 3.86 -8.46
C PHE A 108 -1.85 3.29 -9.51
N SER A 109 -3.16 3.51 -9.36
CA SER A 109 -4.19 2.95 -10.25
C SER A 109 -4.02 3.40 -11.70
N ILE A 110 -3.78 4.70 -11.94
CA ILE A 110 -3.53 5.22 -13.29
C ILE A 110 -2.27 4.61 -13.89
N THR A 111 -1.15 4.62 -13.15
CA THR A 111 0.12 4.04 -13.61
C THR A 111 -0.05 2.55 -13.93
N ARG A 112 -0.71 1.81 -13.04
CA ARG A 112 -0.92 0.37 -13.11
C ARG A 112 -1.72 -0.03 -14.35
N VAL A 113 -2.89 0.59 -14.55
CA VAL A 113 -3.81 0.26 -15.64
C VAL A 113 -3.21 0.64 -16.98
N LEU A 114 -2.70 1.86 -17.13
CA LEU A 114 -2.14 2.33 -18.41
C LEU A 114 -0.93 1.48 -18.82
N MET A 115 -0.04 1.15 -17.88
CA MET A 115 1.13 0.33 -18.17
C MET A 115 0.76 -1.12 -18.51
N GLN A 116 -0.16 -1.75 -17.77
CA GLN A 116 -0.56 -3.12 -18.08
C GLN A 116 -1.27 -3.19 -19.43
N TYR A 117 -2.24 -2.30 -19.66
CA TYR A 117 -2.97 -2.24 -20.92
C TYR A 117 -2.02 -2.04 -22.11
N GLY A 118 -1.05 -1.12 -21.99
CA GLY A 118 -0.04 -0.91 -23.03
C GLY A 118 0.83 -2.15 -23.28
N LEU A 119 1.23 -2.88 -22.23
CA LEU A 119 2.03 -4.10 -22.37
C LEU A 119 1.25 -5.26 -23.00
N LEU A 120 -0.03 -5.42 -22.64
CA LEU A 120 -0.93 -6.41 -23.21
C LEU A 120 -1.16 -6.15 -24.71
N GLN A 121 -1.44 -4.90 -25.08
CA GLN A 121 -1.59 -4.47 -26.47
C GLN A 121 -0.30 -4.67 -27.29
N ALA A 122 0.86 -4.64 -26.64
CA ALA A 122 2.15 -4.97 -27.26
C ALA A 122 2.40 -6.49 -27.38
N GLY A 123 1.45 -7.34 -27.00
CA GLY A 123 1.55 -8.81 -27.07
C GLY A 123 2.33 -9.45 -25.92
N THR A 124 2.57 -8.72 -24.83
CA THR A 124 3.24 -9.28 -23.64
C THR A 124 2.31 -10.29 -22.95
N GLN A 125 2.88 -11.35 -22.38
CA GLN A 125 2.07 -12.35 -21.68
C GLN A 125 1.35 -11.70 -20.48
N PRO A 126 0.09 -12.08 -20.17
CA PRO A 126 -0.71 -11.37 -19.18
C PRO A 126 -0.08 -11.29 -17.79
N TYR A 127 0.47 -12.39 -17.29
CA TYR A 127 1.14 -12.38 -15.98
C TYR A 127 2.39 -11.47 -15.98
N GLU A 128 3.18 -11.44 -17.07
CA GLU A 128 4.35 -10.57 -17.22
C GLU A 128 3.95 -9.10 -17.27
N ALA A 129 2.94 -8.78 -18.08
CA ALA A 129 2.39 -7.44 -18.19
C ALA A 129 1.89 -6.94 -16.83
N SER A 130 1.17 -7.79 -16.09
CA SER A 130 0.65 -7.51 -14.75
C SER A 130 1.78 -7.27 -13.74
N MET A 131 2.80 -8.13 -13.71
CA MET A 131 3.94 -7.97 -12.81
C MET A 131 4.75 -6.71 -13.10
N ALA A 132 5.11 -6.46 -14.37
CA ALA A 132 5.92 -5.31 -14.74
C ALA A 132 5.23 -3.98 -14.39
N SER A 133 3.95 -3.87 -14.74
CA SER A 133 3.16 -2.67 -14.42
C SER A 133 2.88 -2.51 -12.92
N SER A 134 2.70 -3.61 -12.17
CA SER A 134 2.61 -3.56 -10.71
C SER A 134 3.90 -3.03 -10.08
N LEU A 135 5.07 -3.51 -10.48
CA LEU A 135 6.36 -3.01 -9.98
C LEU A 135 6.54 -1.51 -10.22
N VAL A 136 6.22 -1.04 -11.44
CA VAL A 136 6.31 0.39 -11.78
C VAL A 136 5.33 1.21 -10.93
N ALA A 137 4.08 0.76 -10.79
CA ALA A 137 3.06 1.43 -10.00
C ALA A 137 3.44 1.47 -8.50
N TRP A 138 3.99 0.38 -7.95
CA TRP A 138 4.50 0.35 -6.58
C TRP A 138 5.67 1.34 -6.39
N GLY A 139 6.56 1.43 -7.37
CA GLY A 139 7.65 2.41 -7.35
C GLY A 139 7.13 3.86 -7.24
N THR A 140 6.18 4.24 -8.09
CA THR A 140 5.58 5.59 -8.05
C THR A 140 4.75 5.81 -6.79
N PHE A 141 4.01 4.80 -6.35
CA PHE A 141 3.26 4.82 -5.09
C PHE A 141 4.16 5.05 -3.88
N PHE A 142 5.30 4.36 -3.77
CA PHE A 142 6.21 4.53 -2.62
C PHE A 142 6.76 5.95 -2.53
N VAL A 143 7.05 6.59 -3.67
CA VAL A 143 7.46 8.01 -3.70
C VAL A 143 6.31 8.90 -3.22
N ALA A 144 5.10 8.70 -3.75
CA ALA A 144 3.92 9.49 -3.39
C ALA A 144 3.54 9.33 -1.91
N ILE A 145 3.43 8.09 -1.42
CA ILE A 145 2.93 7.80 -0.07
C ILE A 145 3.89 8.30 1.01
N ASN A 146 5.20 8.17 0.80
CA ASN A 146 6.17 8.68 1.78
C ASN A 146 6.22 10.22 1.78
N SER A 147 6.07 10.84 0.61
CA SER A 147 5.95 12.30 0.50
C SER A 147 4.69 12.82 1.20
N MET A 148 3.56 12.17 0.97
CA MET A 148 2.28 12.52 1.60
C MET A 148 2.26 12.24 3.09
N ALA A 149 2.81 11.11 3.54
CA ALA A 149 2.93 10.76 4.96
C ALA A 149 3.75 11.82 5.73
N LYS A 150 4.79 12.38 5.10
CA LYS A 150 5.55 13.51 5.65
C LYS A 150 4.71 14.79 5.70
N LEU A 151 3.99 15.11 4.61
CA LEU A 151 3.13 16.30 4.51
C LEU A 151 2.02 16.32 5.57
N VAL A 152 1.33 15.20 5.78
CA VAL A 152 0.25 15.09 6.78
C VAL A 152 0.76 14.82 8.19
N ARG A 153 2.09 14.77 8.39
CA ARG A 153 2.75 14.44 9.66
C ARG A 153 2.17 13.15 10.27
N LEU A 154 2.13 12.10 9.45
CA LEU A 154 1.65 10.77 9.84
C LEU A 154 2.53 10.21 10.96
N PHE A 155 3.85 10.30 10.80
CA PHE A 155 4.82 9.93 11.82
C PHE A 155 5.15 11.17 12.66
N ARG A 156 4.59 11.28 13.86
CA ARG A 156 5.00 12.33 14.80
C ARG A 156 6.38 11.97 15.36
N HIS A 157 7.38 12.79 15.07
CA HIS A 157 8.55 12.87 15.94
C HIS A 157 8.11 13.60 17.20
N THR A 158 7.93 12.88 18.30
CA THR A 158 7.92 13.51 19.62
C THR A 158 9.36 13.96 19.88
N PRO A 159 9.64 15.28 20.02
CA PRO A 159 10.93 15.73 20.51
C PRO A 159 11.20 15.21 21.93
#